data_AF-A0A3M6X6H3-F1
#
_entry.id   AF-A0A3M6X6H3-F1
#
_cell.length_a   1.000
_cell.length_b   1.000
_cell.length_c   1.000
_cell.angle_alpha   90.00
_cell.angle_beta   90.00
_cell.angle_gamma   90.00
#
_symmetry.space_group_name_H-M   'P 1'
#
loop_
_entity.id
_entity.type
_entity.pdbx_description
1 polymer ?
#
loop_
_entity_poly.entity_id
_entity_poly.type
_entity_poly.pdbx_seq_one_letter_code
_entity_poly.pdbx_strand_id
1 'polypeptide(L)'
;MVGLGPKRQPSRKGSMADMPRDLLGEIRRLEDLFTVDTPKLKAISDHFVGELAKGLSKEGGSIPMNPTWCMGFPTGHETGTFLALDMGGTNLRVCEIRLPEEVGEFDIIQSKYRMPEELKSGNADELWGYIADCLQQFIEYHHEGEELEKLPLGFTFSYPATQDYIDHGVLQRWTKGFDIDGVEGKDVVPPFEKALAERGVPIKLTALINDTTGTLIASAYTDREMRLGCIFGTGCNGAYMEHCGEIPKLEHMNLPKDQEIATNCEWGAFDNEHKILPRTPYDVIVDKDSPRPGQQAFEKMIAGLYLGELFRLVLVDLHENPKVKIFEGQDIAALRKPYSLDSSFLSDIENDPFENLQETHDKFLNQLKLKCSRPELELVRRLAELIGTRSARLSACGVAAVCKKKGYKTAHVGADGSVFNKYPHFKARGAQALKEILDWETGRDGKPLGRGHDPVEILPAEDGSGVGAALIAALTLKRVQEGNKYGIRDPDGMIASTVGGK
;
A
#
# COMPACT_ATOMS: atom_id res chain seq x y z
N MET A 1 37.91 -6.32 -7.06
CA MET A 1 37.10 -7.54 -7.24
C MET A 1 35.88 -7.16 -8.06
N VAL A 2 35.79 -7.64 -9.29
CA VAL A 2 34.57 -7.51 -10.09
C VAL A 2 33.58 -8.49 -9.47
N GLY A 3 32.43 -8.02 -8.98
CA GLY A 3 31.39 -8.87 -8.38
C GLY A 3 30.83 -9.90 -9.38
N LEU A 4 29.78 -10.63 -8.99
CA LEU A 4 29.18 -11.75 -9.74
C LEU A 4 28.54 -11.43 -11.12
N GLY A 5 28.90 -10.31 -11.75
CA GLY A 5 28.38 -9.86 -13.04
C GLY A 5 26.95 -9.30 -12.95
N PRO A 6 26.45 -8.67 -14.03
CA PRO A 6 25.18 -7.91 -14.00
C PRO A 6 23.92 -8.77 -14.18
N LYS A 7 24.03 -10.09 -14.40
CA LYS A 7 22.87 -10.97 -14.64
C LYS A 7 22.31 -11.50 -13.33
N ARG A 8 20.97 -11.61 -13.25
CA ARG A 8 20.27 -12.25 -12.12
C ARG A 8 20.74 -13.70 -11.98
N GLN A 9 21.22 -14.06 -10.80
CA GLN A 9 21.76 -15.38 -10.52
C GLN A 9 20.64 -16.45 -10.51
N PRO A 10 20.92 -17.68 -10.99
CA PRO A 10 19.97 -18.78 -10.87
C PRO A 10 19.74 -19.14 -9.39
N SER A 11 18.54 -19.60 -9.05
CA SER A 11 18.24 -20.06 -7.70
C SER A 11 19.11 -21.27 -7.33
N ARG A 12 19.66 -21.26 -6.10
CA ARG A 12 20.51 -22.33 -5.55
C ARG A 12 19.76 -23.66 -5.41
N LYS A 13 20.48 -24.78 -5.30
CA LYS A 13 19.86 -26.12 -5.18
C LYS A 13 19.38 -26.46 -3.76
N GLY A 14 19.99 -25.89 -2.71
CA GLY A 14 19.51 -25.98 -1.32
C GLY A 14 19.45 -27.40 -0.74
N SER A 15 20.57 -28.13 -0.67
CA SER A 15 20.61 -29.48 -0.10
C SER A 15 20.45 -29.49 1.43
N MET A 16 19.49 -30.28 1.93
CA MET A 16 19.18 -30.45 3.36
C MET A 16 19.78 -31.75 3.97
N ALA A 17 20.65 -32.45 3.23
CA ALA A 17 21.14 -33.79 3.61
C ALA A 17 21.90 -33.82 4.95
N ASP A 18 22.58 -32.73 5.30
CA ASP A 18 23.43 -32.63 6.49
C ASP A 18 22.74 -31.93 7.67
N MET A 19 21.41 -31.72 7.61
CA MET A 19 20.66 -30.99 8.64
C MET A 19 20.50 -31.83 9.93
N PRO A 20 20.86 -31.30 11.13
CA PRO A 20 20.56 -31.92 12.42
C PRO A 20 19.07 -32.21 12.60
N ARG A 21 18.74 -33.28 13.33
CA ARG A 21 17.36 -33.77 13.46
C ARG A 21 16.43 -32.78 14.16
N ASP A 22 16.93 -32.06 15.14
CA ASP A 22 16.21 -31.01 15.86
C ASP A 22 15.86 -29.84 14.93
N LEU A 23 16.84 -29.31 14.19
CA LEU A 23 16.61 -28.23 13.23
C LEU A 23 15.70 -28.66 12.07
N LEU A 24 15.84 -29.90 11.58
CA LEU A 24 14.96 -30.45 10.55
C LEU A 24 13.52 -30.61 11.08
N GLY A 25 13.35 -31.00 12.34
CA GLY A 25 12.04 -31.07 13.00
C GLY A 25 11.38 -29.70 13.08
N GLU A 26 12.14 -28.68 13.46
CA GLU A 26 11.65 -27.29 13.51
C GLU A 26 11.33 -26.73 12.13
N ILE A 27 12.12 -27.03 11.10
CA ILE A 27 11.79 -26.64 9.72
C ILE A 27 10.43 -27.20 9.31
N ARG A 28 10.16 -28.48 9.57
CA ARG A 28 8.85 -29.08 9.25
C ARG A 28 7.71 -28.42 10.02
N ARG A 29 7.91 -28.17 11.32
CA ARG A 29 6.91 -27.45 12.14
C ARG A 29 6.62 -26.05 11.59
N LEU A 30 7.66 -25.33 11.17
CA LEU A 30 7.52 -24.00 10.58
C LEU A 30 6.86 -24.06 9.20
N GLU A 31 7.15 -25.08 8.39
CA GLU A 31 6.44 -25.33 7.13
C GLU A 31 4.95 -25.55 7.38
N ASP A 32 4.58 -26.36 8.37
CA ASP A 32 3.17 -26.59 8.74
C ASP A 32 2.49 -25.31 9.24
N LEU A 33 3.20 -24.45 9.97
CA LEU A 33 2.65 -23.21 10.53
C LEU A 33 2.47 -22.09 9.50
N PHE A 34 3.43 -21.94 8.58
CA PHE A 34 3.46 -20.78 7.66
C PHE A 34 2.93 -21.10 6.26
N THR A 35 2.81 -22.37 5.87
CA THR A 35 2.24 -22.74 4.57
C THR A 35 0.74 -22.48 4.55
N VAL A 36 0.28 -21.75 3.52
CA VAL A 36 -1.15 -21.53 3.25
C VAL A 36 -1.50 -22.27 1.97
N ASP A 37 -2.19 -23.39 2.09
CA ASP A 37 -2.54 -24.25 0.96
C ASP A 37 -3.65 -23.65 0.07
N THR A 38 -3.86 -24.24 -1.10
CA THR A 38 -4.88 -23.77 -2.06
C THR A 38 -6.29 -23.76 -1.48
N PRO A 39 -6.78 -24.82 -0.79
CA PRO A 39 -8.10 -24.78 -0.15
C PRO A 39 -8.24 -23.62 0.84
N LYS A 40 -7.21 -23.36 1.65
CA LYS A 40 -7.23 -22.26 2.61
C LYS A 40 -7.25 -20.89 1.91
N LEU A 41 -6.47 -20.70 0.85
CA LEU A 41 -6.50 -19.46 0.07
C LEU A 41 -7.89 -19.18 -0.52
N LYS A 42 -8.54 -20.20 -1.09
CA LYS A 42 -9.90 -20.07 -1.62
C LYS A 42 -10.89 -19.67 -0.52
N ALA A 43 -10.85 -20.36 0.62
CA ALA A 43 -11.72 -20.07 1.76
C ALA A 43 -11.52 -18.65 2.29
N ILE A 44 -10.26 -18.17 2.38
CA ILE A 44 -9.95 -16.79 2.76
C ILE A 44 -10.55 -15.81 1.74
N SER A 45 -10.29 -16.00 0.44
CA SER A 45 -10.82 -15.12 -0.59
C SER A 45 -12.34 -15.07 -0.63
N ASP A 46 -13.02 -16.20 -0.43
CA ASP A 46 -14.49 -16.25 -0.40
C ASP A 46 -15.05 -15.55 0.84
N HIS A 47 -14.41 -15.70 2.01
CA HIS A 47 -14.78 -14.92 3.20
C HIS A 47 -14.55 -13.42 3.01
N PHE A 48 -13.44 -13.06 2.35
CA PHE A 48 -13.08 -11.68 2.03
C PHE A 48 -14.13 -11.01 1.12
N VAL A 49 -14.67 -11.72 0.11
CA VAL A 49 -15.78 -11.23 -0.72
C VAL A 49 -16.98 -10.82 0.15
N GLY A 50 -17.33 -11.64 1.14
CA GLY A 50 -18.40 -11.36 2.10
C GLY A 50 -18.13 -10.12 2.95
N GLU A 51 -16.91 -9.98 3.49
CA GLU A 51 -16.56 -8.81 4.31
C GLU A 51 -16.44 -7.51 3.48
N LEU A 52 -16.07 -7.56 2.20
CA LEU A 52 -16.15 -6.40 1.29
C LEU A 52 -17.60 -5.95 1.11
N ALA A 53 -18.52 -6.89 0.86
CA ALA A 53 -19.94 -6.58 0.72
C ALA A 53 -20.54 -6.02 2.03
N LYS A 54 -20.14 -6.57 3.17
CA LYS A 54 -20.54 -6.09 4.50
C LYS A 54 -20.02 -4.67 4.78
N GLY A 55 -18.78 -4.35 4.40
CA GLY A 55 -18.23 -2.99 4.53
C GLY A 55 -18.99 -1.93 3.73
N LEU A 56 -19.67 -2.32 2.64
CA LEU A 56 -20.52 -1.46 1.83
C LEU A 56 -21.95 -1.33 2.36
N SER A 57 -22.37 -2.19 3.30
CA SER A 57 -23.71 -2.15 3.90
C SER A 57 -23.89 -0.94 4.83
N LYS A 58 -25.14 -0.67 5.24
CA LYS A 58 -25.45 0.43 6.16
C LYS A 58 -24.89 0.19 7.57
N GLU A 59 -24.85 -1.06 8.00
CA GLU A 59 -24.31 -1.49 9.30
C GLU A 59 -22.76 -1.46 9.30
N GLY A 60 -22.16 -1.67 8.12
CA GLY A 60 -20.72 -1.74 7.96
C GLY A 60 -20.11 -3.05 8.46
N GLY A 61 -18.78 -3.11 8.39
CA GLY A 61 -17.98 -4.25 8.84
C GLY A 61 -16.59 -3.85 9.27
N SER A 62 -15.74 -4.84 9.52
CA SER A 62 -14.34 -4.61 9.90
C SER A 62 -13.55 -3.97 8.76
N ILE A 63 -13.90 -4.25 7.49
CA ILE A 63 -13.37 -3.54 6.33
C ILE A 63 -14.20 -2.26 6.10
N PRO A 64 -13.58 -1.06 6.16
CA PRO A 64 -14.31 0.21 6.05
C PRO A 64 -15.00 0.45 4.69
N MET A 65 -14.37 0.07 3.57
CA MET A 65 -14.91 0.28 2.21
C MET A 65 -15.34 1.73 1.94
N ASN A 66 -14.44 2.69 2.10
CA ASN A 66 -14.70 4.13 2.05
C ASN A 66 -14.91 4.61 0.61
N PRO A 67 -16.08 5.16 0.26
CA PRO A 67 -16.28 5.84 -1.03
C PRO A 67 -15.44 7.12 -1.09
N THR A 68 -14.71 7.33 -2.18
CA THR A 68 -13.70 8.41 -2.28
C THR A 68 -14.15 9.60 -3.11
N TRP A 69 -15.36 9.54 -3.67
CA TRP A 69 -15.93 10.56 -4.55
C TRP A 69 -15.16 10.79 -5.86
N CYS A 70 -14.18 9.93 -6.18
CA CYS A 70 -13.63 9.82 -7.52
C CYS A 70 -14.58 8.97 -8.38
N MET A 71 -15.41 9.64 -9.18
CA MET A 71 -16.59 9.05 -9.82
C MET A 71 -16.37 8.56 -11.26
N GLY A 72 -15.28 7.83 -11.48
CA GLY A 72 -14.97 7.23 -12.79
C GLY A 72 -13.47 7.02 -13.02
N PHE A 73 -13.17 6.25 -14.07
CA PHE A 73 -11.81 6.07 -14.55
C PHE A 73 -11.37 7.25 -15.43
N PRO A 74 -10.06 7.55 -15.45
CA PRO A 74 -9.52 8.50 -16.40
C PRO A 74 -9.60 7.92 -17.82
N THR A 75 -9.76 8.80 -18.79
CA THR A 75 -9.95 8.45 -20.19
C THR A 75 -8.64 8.32 -20.97
N GLY A 76 -7.57 8.91 -20.46
CA GLY A 76 -6.31 9.10 -21.19
C GLY A 76 -6.26 10.44 -21.93
N HIS A 77 -7.35 11.19 -21.97
CA HIS A 77 -7.50 12.46 -22.70
C HIS A 77 -7.65 13.67 -21.78
N GLU A 78 -7.43 13.49 -20.49
CA GLU A 78 -7.37 14.59 -19.53
C GLU A 78 -6.24 15.55 -19.93
N THR A 79 -6.49 16.86 -19.87
CA THR A 79 -5.50 17.89 -20.20
C THR A 79 -5.46 18.97 -19.12
N GLY A 80 -4.33 19.70 -19.05
CA GLY A 80 -4.15 20.84 -18.16
C GLY A 80 -3.02 20.65 -17.15
N THR A 81 -2.85 21.63 -16.27
CA THR A 81 -1.81 21.65 -15.23
C THR A 81 -2.44 21.54 -13.85
N PHE A 82 -1.95 20.60 -13.05
CA PHE A 82 -2.50 20.27 -11.74
C PHE A 82 -1.37 20.10 -10.73
N LEU A 83 -1.59 20.56 -9.50
CA LEU A 83 -0.68 20.28 -8.40
C LEU A 83 -1.09 19.01 -7.67
N ALA A 84 -0.10 18.30 -7.17
CA ALA A 84 -0.27 17.21 -6.23
C ALA A 84 0.56 17.47 -4.97
N LEU A 85 -0.05 17.28 -3.81
CA LEU A 85 0.60 17.33 -2.51
C LEU A 85 0.57 15.94 -1.90
N ASP A 86 1.73 15.40 -1.54
CA ASP A 86 1.85 14.12 -0.84
C ASP A 86 2.53 14.31 0.51
N MET A 87 1.76 14.13 1.57
CA MET A 87 2.22 14.28 2.95
C MET A 87 2.61 12.92 3.54
N GLY A 88 3.90 12.60 3.46
CA GLY A 88 4.50 11.44 4.10
C GLY A 88 4.90 11.66 5.56
N GLY A 89 5.41 10.59 6.18
CA GLY A 89 5.93 10.60 7.56
C GLY A 89 7.26 11.33 7.76
N THR A 90 8.03 11.48 6.68
CA THR A 90 9.42 12.00 6.72
C THR A 90 9.62 13.16 5.77
N ASN A 91 8.91 13.16 4.64
CA ASN A 91 9.02 14.19 3.62
C ASN A 91 7.62 14.57 3.15
N LEU A 92 7.48 15.85 2.85
CA LEU A 92 6.42 16.40 2.03
C LEU A 92 6.90 16.42 0.57
N ARG A 93 6.05 16.04 -0.36
CA ARG A 93 6.36 16.14 -1.79
C ARG A 93 5.30 17.00 -2.47
N VAL A 94 5.76 17.98 -3.24
CA VAL A 94 4.93 18.81 -4.10
C VAL A 94 5.28 18.46 -5.53
N CYS A 95 4.27 18.17 -6.34
CA CYS A 95 4.43 17.93 -7.76
C CYS A 95 3.52 18.86 -8.56
N GLU A 96 4.01 19.36 -9.68
CA GLU A 96 3.20 19.86 -10.78
C GLU A 96 3.14 18.79 -11.87
N ILE A 97 1.93 18.43 -12.27
CA ILE A 97 1.65 17.46 -13.30
C ILE A 97 1.01 18.21 -14.47
N ARG A 98 1.67 18.13 -15.62
CA ARG A 98 1.13 18.63 -16.88
C ARG A 98 0.62 17.46 -17.70
N LEU A 99 -0.66 17.50 -18.04
CA LEU A 99 -1.34 16.54 -18.89
C LEU A 99 -1.43 17.14 -20.31
N PRO A 100 -0.61 16.70 -21.27
CA PRO A 100 -0.60 17.23 -22.62
C PRO A 100 -1.73 16.61 -23.47
N GLU A 101 -1.81 16.94 -24.75
CA GLU A 101 -2.87 16.39 -25.63
C GLU A 101 -2.60 14.92 -26.02
N GLU A 102 -1.34 14.49 -25.91
CA GLU A 102 -0.92 13.11 -26.13
C GLU A 102 -1.55 12.14 -25.12
N VAL A 103 -2.22 11.12 -25.65
CA VAL A 103 -3.06 10.22 -24.85
C VAL A 103 -2.24 9.40 -23.87
N GLY A 104 -2.57 9.50 -22.58
CA GLY A 104 -1.93 8.72 -21.51
C GLY A 104 -0.54 9.21 -21.11
N GLU A 105 -0.06 10.33 -21.68
CA GLU A 105 1.23 10.93 -21.33
C GLU A 105 1.06 11.99 -20.23
N PHE A 106 2.14 12.26 -19.49
CA PHE A 106 2.21 13.32 -18.49
C PHE A 106 3.67 13.77 -18.27
N ASP A 107 3.86 15.05 -17.94
CA ASP A 107 5.12 15.60 -17.46
C ASP A 107 5.03 15.91 -15.96
N ILE A 108 6.13 15.71 -15.22
CA ILE A 108 6.20 15.98 -13.79
C ILE A 108 7.36 16.89 -13.45
N ILE A 109 7.06 17.97 -12.72
CA ILE A 109 8.03 18.75 -11.94
C ILE A 109 7.78 18.46 -10.47
N GLN A 110 8.81 18.17 -9.67
CA GLN A 110 8.61 17.85 -8.25
C GLN A 110 9.71 18.41 -7.36
N SER A 111 9.33 18.78 -6.14
CA SER A 111 10.24 19.11 -5.04
C SER A 111 9.90 18.31 -3.79
N LYS A 112 10.94 17.97 -3.02
CA LYS A 112 10.81 17.26 -1.74
C LYS A 112 11.30 18.14 -0.61
N TYR A 113 10.47 18.28 0.40
CA TYR A 113 10.75 19.05 1.61
C TYR A 113 10.80 18.09 2.79
N ARG A 114 11.89 18.15 3.56
CA ARG A 114 12.04 17.30 4.75
C ARG A 114 11.12 17.81 5.84
N MET A 115 10.23 16.96 6.34
CA MET A 115 9.36 17.31 7.47
C MET A 115 10.23 17.49 8.74
N PRO A 116 10.23 18.67 9.38
CA PRO A 116 10.86 18.85 10.68
C PRO A 116 10.25 17.89 11.72
N GLU A 117 11.09 17.31 12.58
CA GLU A 117 10.63 16.33 13.56
C GLU A 117 9.75 16.99 14.62
N GLU A 118 10.04 18.24 14.94
CA GLU A 118 9.32 19.06 15.91
C GLU A 118 7.85 19.26 15.49
N LEU A 119 7.57 19.36 14.19
CA LEU A 119 6.20 19.52 13.67
C LEU A 119 5.31 18.31 13.92
N LYS A 120 5.89 17.11 14.09
CA LYS A 120 5.09 15.90 14.34
C LYS A 120 4.40 15.90 15.69
N SER A 121 4.91 16.70 16.63
CA SER A 121 4.35 16.88 17.99
C SER A 121 4.10 18.35 18.31
N GLY A 122 4.10 19.20 17.28
CA GLY A 122 3.83 20.63 17.38
C GLY A 122 2.34 20.91 17.41
N ASN A 123 1.95 22.13 17.02
CA ASN A 123 0.53 22.48 16.89
C ASN A 123 0.04 22.46 15.44
N ALA A 124 -1.28 22.44 15.26
CA ALA A 124 -1.90 22.35 13.94
C ALA A 124 -1.54 23.54 13.02
N ASP A 125 -1.50 24.76 13.57
CA ASP A 125 -1.21 25.96 12.78
C ASP A 125 0.23 25.95 12.23
N GLU A 126 1.19 25.44 13.01
CA GLU A 126 2.58 25.24 12.58
C GLU A 126 2.69 24.22 11.44
N LEU A 127 1.96 23.10 11.53
CA LEU A 127 1.93 22.09 10.46
C LEU A 127 1.39 22.67 9.15
N TRP A 128 0.20 23.28 9.19
CA TRP A 128 -0.45 23.80 7.99
C TRP A 128 0.31 25.01 7.43
N GLY A 129 0.87 25.85 8.30
CA GLY A 129 1.76 26.93 7.92
C GLY A 129 2.99 26.43 7.16
N TYR A 130 3.69 25.42 7.69
CA TYR A 130 4.84 24.83 7.03
C TYR A 130 4.50 24.22 5.67
N ILE A 131 3.38 23.49 5.57
CA ILE A 131 2.92 22.92 4.29
C ILE A 131 2.65 24.04 3.27
N ALA A 132 2.00 25.13 3.70
CA ALA A 132 1.72 26.28 2.86
C ALA A 132 3.01 27.02 2.44
N ASP A 133 4.01 27.12 3.33
CA ASP A 133 5.35 27.66 3.00
C ASP A 133 6.05 26.81 1.94
N CYS A 134 5.97 25.48 2.02
CA CYS A 134 6.53 24.59 0.99
C CYS A 134 5.85 24.76 -0.37
N LEU A 135 4.51 24.89 -0.40
CA LEU A 135 3.76 25.15 -1.62
C LEU A 135 4.10 26.53 -2.20
N GLN A 136 4.21 27.56 -1.36
CA GLN A 136 4.65 28.89 -1.78
C GLN A 136 6.03 28.84 -2.44
N GLN A 137 7.01 28.22 -1.76
CA GLN A 137 8.38 28.10 -2.29
C GLN A 137 8.42 27.33 -3.61
N PHE A 138 7.60 26.29 -3.77
CA PHE A 138 7.50 25.55 -5.02
C PHE A 138 7.03 26.45 -6.17
N ILE A 139 5.96 27.22 -5.95
CA ILE A 139 5.41 28.14 -6.94
C ILE A 139 6.40 29.26 -7.28
N GLU A 140 6.99 29.90 -6.27
CA GLU A 140 7.97 30.98 -6.48
C GLU A 140 9.20 30.50 -7.28
N TYR A 141 9.65 29.27 -7.04
CA TYR A 141 10.82 28.72 -7.72
C TYR A 141 10.54 28.28 -9.17
N HIS A 142 9.36 27.71 -9.44
CA HIS A 142 9.03 27.15 -10.76
C HIS A 142 8.29 28.11 -11.69
N HIS A 143 7.64 29.15 -11.15
CA HIS A 143 6.82 30.12 -11.89
C HIS A 143 7.21 31.57 -11.58
N GLU A 144 8.50 31.82 -11.37
CA GLU A 144 9.00 33.17 -11.05
C GLU A 144 8.60 34.18 -12.13
N GLY A 145 7.84 35.21 -11.74
CA GLY A 145 7.39 36.27 -12.64
C GLY A 145 6.16 35.95 -13.49
N GLU A 146 5.52 34.79 -13.28
CA GLU A 146 4.25 34.43 -13.92
C GLU A 146 3.06 34.91 -13.07
N GLU A 147 2.05 35.51 -13.72
CA GLU A 147 0.75 35.72 -13.08
C GLU A 147 -0.05 34.43 -13.19
N LEU A 148 -0.05 33.64 -12.11
CA LEU A 148 -0.78 32.38 -12.06
C LEU A 148 -2.22 32.59 -11.62
N GLU A 149 -3.13 31.91 -12.31
CA GLU A 149 -4.46 31.62 -11.79
C GLU A 149 -4.40 30.61 -10.64
N LYS A 150 -5.54 30.40 -9.97
CA LYS A 150 -5.61 29.40 -8.91
C LYS A 150 -5.40 28.00 -9.49
N LEU A 151 -4.27 27.39 -9.14
CA LEU A 151 -3.95 26.04 -9.56
C LEU A 151 -4.78 25.01 -8.78
N PRO A 152 -5.45 24.07 -9.47
CA PRO A 152 -6.17 22.98 -8.82
C PRO A 152 -5.18 21.99 -8.18
N LEU A 153 -5.42 21.63 -6.93
CA LEU A 153 -4.55 20.74 -6.16
C LEU A 153 -5.28 19.47 -5.70
N GLY A 154 -4.67 18.32 -5.98
CA GLY A 154 -4.99 17.04 -5.34
C GLY A 154 -4.08 16.82 -4.12
N PHE A 155 -4.66 16.65 -2.95
CA PHE A 155 -3.93 16.38 -1.72
C PHE A 155 -4.03 14.90 -1.34
N THR A 156 -2.95 14.16 -1.58
CA THR A 156 -2.76 12.82 -1.02
C THR A 156 -2.47 12.91 0.47
N PHE A 157 -3.51 12.64 1.27
CA PHE A 157 -3.46 12.61 2.72
C PHE A 157 -3.51 11.16 3.20
N SER A 158 -2.36 10.49 3.20
CA SER A 158 -2.23 9.07 3.52
C SER A 158 -2.28 8.78 5.03
N TYR A 159 -3.33 9.26 5.68
CA TYR A 159 -3.72 8.98 7.06
C TYR A 159 -5.17 8.48 7.06
N PRO A 160 -5.58 7.68 8.05
CA PRO A 160 -6.98 7.27 8.16
C PRO A 160 -7.89 8.50 8.23
N ALA A 161 -8.71 8.70 7.21
CA ALA A 161 -9.65 9.81 7.12
C ALA A 161 -11.03 9.32 6.64
N THR A 162 -12.08 9.96 7.13
CA THR A 162 -13.44 9.76 6.61
C THR A 162 -13.85 10.95 5.76
N GLN A 163 -14.61 10.67 4.72
CA GLN A 163 -14.83 11.62 3.65
C GLN A 163 -16.27 11.58 3.13
N ASP A 164 -17.01 12.66 3.38
CA ASP A 164 -18.37 12.85 2.84
C ASP A 164 -18.37 13.56 1.46
N TYR A 165 -17.26 14.19 1.08
CA TYR A 165 -17.08 14.92 -0.18
C TYR A 165 -15.62 14.82 -0.66
N ILE A 166 -15.35 14.96 -1.96
CA ILE A 166 -13.98 14.92 -2.51
C ILE A 166 -13.04 15.98 -1.92
N ASP A 167 -13.56 17.14 -1.51
CA ASP A 167 -12.87 18.31 -0.99
C ASP A 167 -12.99 18.44 0.54
N HIS A 168 -13.01 17.30 1.22
CA HIS A 168 -13.21 17.19 2.67
C HIS A 168 -12.44 15.98 3.21
N GLY A 169 -11.92 16.06 4.45
CA GLY A 169 -11.30 14.90 5.07
C GLY A 169 -11.20 15.04 6.58
N VAL A 170 -12.01 14.28 7.31
CA VAL A 170 -11.92 14.22 8.78
C VAL A 170 -10.87 13.21 9.16
N LEU A 171 -9.73 13.70 9.66
CA LEU A 171 -8.67 12.84 10.19
C LEU A 171 -9.25 12.01 11.33
N GLN A 172 -9.23 10.69 11.21
CA GLN A 172 -9.69 9.82 12.29
C GLN A 172 -8.66 9.73 13.40
N ARG A 173 -7.38 9.67 13.01
CA ARG A 173 -6.26 9.47 13.92
C ARG A 173 -4.93 9.60 13.19
N TRP A 174 -3.94 10.14 13.89
CA TRP A 174 -2.58 10.17 13.42
C TRP A 174 -1.94 8.78 13.37
N THR A 175 -0.97 8.68 12.47
CA THR A 175 -0.08 7.54 12.28
C THR A 175 1.29 8.07 11.89
N LYS A 176 2.27 7.18 11.60
CA LYS A 176 3.60 7.58 11.08
C LYS A 176 4.39 8.54 12.01
N GLY A 177 4.11 8.48 13.32
CA GLY A 177 4.80 9.28 14.33
C GLY A 177 4.25 10.69 14.54
N PHE A 178 3.17 11.07 13.85
CA PHE A 178 2.43 12.30 14.15
C PHE A 178 1.59 12.14 15.42
N ASP A 179 1.53 13.21 16.21
CA ASP A 179 0.76 13.34 17.45
C ASP A 179 0.48 14.84 17.69
N ILE A 180 -0.39 15.41 16.85
CA ILE A 180 -0.71 16.84 16.88
C ILE A 180 -2.12 17.03 17.45
N ASP A 181 -2.18 17.70 18.60
CA ASP A 181 -3.41 17.99 19.30
C ASP A 181 -4.39 18.81 18.44
N GLY A 182 -5.66 18.42 18.50
CA GLY A 182 -6.75 19.19 17.91
C GLY A 182 -6.91 19.06 16.40
N VAL A 183 -6.24 18.10 15.73
CA VAL A 183 -6.49 17.74 14.32
C VAL A 183 -7.34 16.49 14.18
N GLU A 184 -7.14 15.48 15.04
CA GLU A 184 -7.97 14.28 15.05
C GLU A 184 -9.45 14.62 15.31
N GLY A 185 -10.35 13.97 14.58
CA GLY A 185 -11.79 14.23 14.60
C GLY A 185 -12.22 15.51 13.87
N LYS A 186 -11.32 16.22 13.20
CA LYS A 186 -11.62 17.45 12.46
C LYS A 186 -11.30 17.34 10.97
N ASP A 187 -12.02 18.11 10.17
CA ASP A 187 -11.73 18.31 8.76
C ASP A 187 -10.41 19.07 8.59
N VAL A 188 -9.48 18.48 7.85
CA VAL A 188 -8.14 19.04 7.62
C VAL A 188 -8.12 20.10 6.51
N VAL A 189 -9.15 20.15 5.67
CA VAL A 189 -9.20 21.05 4.51
C VAL A 189 -9.30 22.53 4.91
N PRO A 190 -10.20 22.96 5.83
CA PRO A 190 -10.31 24.38 6.20
C PRO A 190 -9.04 25.00 6.79
N PRO A 191 -8.32 24.38 7.74
CA PRO A 191 -7.08 24.97 8.25
C PRO A 191 -5.96 24.98 7.20
N PHE A 192 -5.92 23.98 6.31
CA PHE A 192 -5.02 23.97 5.16
C PHE A 192 -5.30 25.13 4.18
N GLU A 193 -6.54 25.31 3.74
CA GLU A 193 -6.92 26.42 2.83
C GLU A 193 -6.72 27.79 3.49
N LYS A 194 -6.95 27.91 4.80
CA LYS A 194 -6.66 29.13 5.56
C LYS A 194 -5.17 29.48 5.51
N ALA A 195 -4.28 28.51 5.74
CA ALA A 195 -2.84 28.73 5.72
C ALA A 195 -2.33 29.14 4.32
N LEU A 196 -2.93 28.62 3.24
CA LEU A 196 -2.66 29.06 1.87
C LEU A 196 -3.11 30.50 1.62
N ALA A 197 -4.33 30.84 2.06
CA ALA A 197 -4.89 32.18 1.89
C ALA A 197 -4.09 33.27 2.62
N GLU A 198 -3.59 32.97 3.83
CA GLU A 198 -2.74 33.89 4.61
C GLU A 198 -1.41 34.22 3.90
N ARG A 199 -0.92 33.32 3.05
CA ARG A 199 0.30 33.50 2.23
C ARG A 199 0.04 33.99 0.81
N GLY A 200 -1.23 34.14 0.42
CA GLY A 200 -1.60 34.51 -0.95
C GLY A 200 -1.23 33.46 -2.00
N VAL A 201 -1.08 32.19 -1.62
CA VAL A 201 -0.71 31.12 -2.55
C VAL A 201 -1.89 30.83 -3.48
N PRO A 202 -1.73 30.91 -4.82
CA PRO A 202 -2.84 30.78 -5.77
C PRO A 202 -3.19 29.30 -5.99
N ILE A 203 -3.72 28.64 -4.96
CA ILE A 203 -4.10 27.22 -5.00
C ILE A 203 -5.54 27.07 -4.53
N LYS A 204 -6.28 26.16 -5.20
CA LYS A 204 -7.58 25.66 -4.71
C LYS A 204 -7.49 24.15 -4.51
N LEU A 205 -7.87 23.67 -3.33
CA LEU A 205 -7.98 22.24 -3.11
C LEU A 205 -9.17 21.71 -3.91
N THR A 206 -8.91 20.75 -4.79
CA THR A 206 -9.93 20.11 -5.63
C THR A 206 -10.29 18.71 -5.12
N ALA A 207 -9.30 17.99 -4.57
CA ALA A 207 -9.51 16.65 -4.05
C ALA A 207 -8.59 16.37 -2.87
N LEU A 208 -9.10 15.74 -1.82
CA LEU A 208 -8.34 15.03 -0.79
C LEU A 208 -8.49 13.54 -1.05
N ILE A 209 -7.39 12.80 -1.10
CA ILE A 209 -7.39 11.40 -1.50
C ILE A 209 -6.51 10.53 -0.60
N ASN A 210 -6.79 9.23 -0.64
CA ASN A 210 -5.85 8.20 -0.18
C ASN A 210 -4.92 7.78 -1.35
N ASP A 211 -3.66 7.49 -1.01
CA ASP A 211 -2.63 7.02 -1.95
C ASP A 211 -3.08 5.87 -2.84
N THR A 212 -3.79 4.88 -2.29
CA THR A 212 -4.25 3.69 -3.00
C THR A 212 -5.29 4.01 -4.07
N THR A 213 -6.12 5.04 -3.84
CA THR A 213 -7.06 5.54 -4.85
C THR A 213 -6.30 6.26 -5.96
N GLY A 214 -5.31 7.08 -5.59
CA GLY A 214 -4.40 7.68 -6.54
C GLY A 214 -3.68 6.62 -7.39
N THR A 215 -3.21 5.53 -6.79
CA THR A 215 -2.56 4.41 -7.48
C THR A 215 -3.48 3.77 -8.52
N LEU A 216 -4.75 3.54 -8.18
CA LEU A 216 -5.75 3.03 -9.13
C LEU A 216 -5.88 3.97 -10.34
N ILE A 217 -6.04 5.27 -10.08
CA ILE A 217 -6.33 6.25 -11.13
C ILE A 217 -5.09 6.53 -11.99
N ALA A 218 -3.92 6.70 -11.39
CA ALA A 218 -2.66 6.91 -12.11
C ALA A 218 -2.36 5.73 -13.07
N SER A 219 -2.47 4.50 -12.57
CA SER A 219 -2.25 3.32 -13.42
C SER A 219 -3.34 3.14 -14.47
N ALA A 220 -4.58 3.52 -14.19
CA ALA A 220 -5.66 3.43 -15.17
C ALA A 220 -5.57 4.46 -16.31
N TYR A 221 -4.81 5.54 -16.10
CA TYR A 221 -4.55 6.55 -17.12
C TYR A 221 -3.61 6.03 -18.21
N THR A 222 -2.57 5.28 -17.82
CA THR A 222 -1.61 4.67 -18.76
C THR A 222 -2.06 3.29 -19.25
N ASP A 223 -2.88 2.58 -18.49
CA ASP A 223 -3.37 1.25 -18.80
C ASP A 223 -4.89 1.11 -18.55
N ARG A 224 -5.67 1.04 -19.63
CA ARG A 224 -7.14 0.99 -19.58
C ARG A 224 -7.69 -0.39 -19.14
N GLU A 225 -6.85 -1.42 -19.02
CA GLU A 225 -7.23 -2.72 -18.44
C GLU A 225 -7.12 -2.75 -16.92
N MET A 226 -6.66 -1.64 -16.31
CA MET A 226 -6.48 -1.51 -14.88
C MET A 226 -7.83 -1.50 -14.15
N ARG A 227 -7.98 -2.33 -13.12
CA ARG A 227 -9.22 -2.46 -12.34
C ARG A 227 -9.04 -2.27 -10.83
N LEU A 228 -7.81 -2.42 -10.35
CA LEU A 228 -7.48 -2.31 -8.93
C LEU A 228 -6.15 -1.56 -8.74
N GLY A 229 -6.11 -0.70 -7.73
CA GLY A 229 -4.88 -0.14 -7.17
C GLY A 229 -4.58 -0.82 -5.84
N CYS A 230 -3.34 -1.21 -5.58
CA CYS A 230 -2.93 -1.90 -4.36
C CYS A 230 -1.65 -1.29 -3.81
N ILE A 231 -1.56 -1.26 -2.48
CA ILE A 231 -0.32 -0.95 -1.77
C ILE A 231 0.11 -2.20 -1.00
N PHE A 232 1.32 -2.70 -1.25
CA PHE A 232 1.98 -3.75 -0.49
C PHE A 232 3.37 -3.26 -0.07
N GLY A 233 3.43 -2.56 1.06
CA GLY A 233 4.62 -1.87 1.54
C GLY A 233 4.77 -1.98 3.06
N THR A 234 4.95 -0.85 3.73
CA THR A 234 4.99 -0.80 5.21
C THR A 234 3.64 -1.23 5.80
N GLY A 235 2.54 -0.78 5.17
CA GLY A 235 1.19 -1.28 5.38
C GLY A 235 0.65 -2.00 4.13
N CYS A 236 -0.65 -2.28 4.13
CA CYS A 236 -1.33 -2.80 2.94
C CYS A 236 -2.71 -2.18 2.73
N ASN A 237 -3.07 -1.97 1.47
CA ASN A 237 -4.39 -1.46 1.12
C ASN A 237 -4.77 -1.79 -0.33
N GLY A 238 -6.05 -1.64 -0.67
CA GLY A 238 -6.59 -1.83 -2.00
C GLY A 238 -7.72 -0.85 -2.32
N ALA A 239 -7.80 -0.40 -3.55
CA ALA A 239 -8.88 0.43 -4.07
C ALA A 239 -9.35 -0.10 -5.42
N TYR A 240 -10.65 -0.05 -5.68
CA TYR A 240 -11.24 -0.44 -6.96
C TYR A 240 -12.50 0.38 -7.24
N MET A 241 -13.02 0.29 -8.46
CA MET A 241 -14.24 0.99 -8.86
C MET A 241 -15.49 0.17 -8.53
N GLU A 242 -16.38 0.72 -7.70
CA GLU A 242 -17.67 0.10 -7.36
C GLU A 242 -18.82 0.87 -7.99
N HIS A 243 -19.94 0.20 -8.27
CA HIS A 243 -21.16 0.87 -8.71
C HIS A 243 -21.94 1.38 -7.51
N CYS A 244 -22.45 2.61 -7.55
CA CYS A 244 -23.22 3.20 -6.45
C CYS A 244 -24.43 2.34 -6.04
N GLY A 245 -25.04 1.61 -6.98
CA GLY A 245 -26.13 0.65 -6.70
C GLY A 245 -25.72 -0.53 -5.81
N GLU A 246 -24.43 -0.84 -5.72
CA GLU A 246 -23.84 -1.89 -4.86
C GLU A 246 -23.33 -1.33 -3.52
N ILE A 247 -23.64 -0.06 -3.20
CA ILE A 247 -23.19 0.63 -1.98
C ILE A 247 -24.41 1.07 -1.14
N PRO A 248 -25.08 0.16 -0.40
CA PRO A 248 -26.26 0.49 0.41
C PRO A 248 -26.08 1.67 1.37
N LYS A 249 -24.86 1.90 1.91
CA LYS A 249 -24.60 3.05 2.77
C LYS A 249 -24.68 4.41 2.06
N LEU A 250 -24.57 4.45 0.73
CA LEU A 250 -24.76 5.66 -0.08
C LEU A 250 -26.16 5.78 -0.69
N GLU A 251 -27.09 4.86 -0.40
CA GLU A 251 -28.44 4.87 -0.99
C GLU A 251 -29.17 6.20 -0.78
N HIS A 252 -28.97 6.84 0.39
CA HIS A 252 -29.58 8.12 0.74
C HIS A 252 -29.16 9.30 -0.17
N MET A 253 -28.05 9.16 -0.90
CA MET A 253 -27.56 10.18 -1.84
C MET A 253 -28.28 10.16 -3.19
N ASN A 254 -29.10 9.14 -3.47
CA ASN A 254 -29.87 8.99 -4.71
C ASN A 254 -29.03 9.12 -6.00
N LEU A 255 -27.80 8.60 -5.97
CA LEU A 255 -26.90 8.56 -7.13
C LEU A 255 -27.43 7.57 -8.18
N PRO A 256 -27.12 7.76 -9.49
CA PRO A 256 -27.40 6.76 -10.52
C PRO A 256 -26.77 5.42 -10.14
N LYS A 257 -27.51 4.31 -10.30
CA LYS A 257 -27.07 2.99 -9.81
C LYS A 257 -25.81 2.48 -10.53
N ASP A 258 -25.68 2.82 -11.80
CA ASP A 258 -24.55 2.49 -12.68
C ASP A 258 -23.37 3.46 -12.53
N GLN A 259 -23.53 4.55 -11.80
CA GLN A 259 -22.44 5.48 -11.52
C GLN A 259 -21.32 4.77 -10.75
N GLU A 260 -20.15 4.77 -11.35
CA GLU A 260 -18.93 4.28 -10.73
C GLU A 260 -18.40 5.26 -9.68
N ILE A 261 -17.87 4.72 -8.57
CA ILE A 261 -17.16 5.46 -7.54
C ILE A 261 -16.00 4.63 -7.02
N ALA A 262 -14.80 5.20 -7.02
CA ALA A 262 -13.65 4.54 -6.46
C ALA A 262 -13.88 4.33 -4.96
N THR A 263 -13.64 3.11 -4.51
CA THR A 263 -13.81 2.71 -3.12
C THR A 263 -12.46 2.29 -2.57
N ASN A 264 -11.98 3.03 -1.58
CA ASN A 264 -10.82 2.66 -0.80
C ASN A 264 -11.22 1.60 0.23
N CYS A 265 -10.69 0.39 0.11
CA CYS A 265 -11.12 -0.72 0.95
C CYS A 265 -10.69 -0.55 2.41
N GLU A 266 -9.48 -0.02 2.66
CA GLU A 266 -8.82 -0.08 3.97
C GLU A 266 -8.77 -1.54 4.50
N TRP A 267 -8.42 -2.46 3.60
CA TRP A 267 -8.59 -3.90 3.83
C TRP A 267 -7.61 -4.51 4.82
N GLY A 268 -6.68 -3.72 5.36
CA GLY A 268 -5.76 -4.16 6.41
C GLY A 268 -6.51 -4.66 7.66
N ALA A 269 -7.73 -4.16 7.87
CA ALA A 269 -8.63 -4.56 8.95
C ALA A 269 -9.43 -5.84 8.68
N PHE A 270 -9.25 -6.50 7.53
CA PHE A 270 -9.92 -7.76 7.24
C PHE A 270 -9.62 -8.81 8.31
N ASP A 271 -10.68 -9.49 8.78
CA ASP A 271 -10.64 -10.58 9.76
C ASP A 271 -10.05 -10.18 11.13
N ASN A 272 -10.32 -8.96 11.61
CA ASN A 272 -10.08 -8.56 13.00
C ASN A 272 -10.84 -9.46 14.01
N GLU A 273 -11.89 -10.14 13.57
CA GLU A 273 -12.61 -11.15 14.35
C GLU A 273 -11.88 -12.50 14.43
N HIS A 274 -10.78 -12.67 13.67
CA HIS A 274 -9.91 -13.84 13.67
C HIS A 274 -10.62 -15.16 13.35
N LYS A 275 -11.49 -15.15 12.33
CA LYS A 275 -12.31 -16.30 11.93
C LYS A 275 -11.61 -17.18 10.90
N ILE A 276 -10.82 -16.61 10.00
CA ILE A 276 -10.33 -17.34 8.82
C ILE A 276 -8.82 -17.25 8.61
N LEU A 277 -8.15 -16.18 9.01
CA LEU A 277 -6.71 -16.03 8.79
C LEU A 277 -5.91 -17.08 9.58
N PRO A 278 -4.89 -17.71 8.98
CA PRO A 278 -4.08 -18.75 9.62
C PRO A 278 -3.05 -18.13 10.57
N ARG A 279 -3.53 -17.48 11.64
CA ARG A 279 -2.67 -16.81 12.63
C ARG A 279 -1.85 -17.84 13.39
N THR A 280 -0.53 -17.66 13.36
CA THR A 280 0.42 -18.42 14.18
C THR A 280 0.50 -17.81 15.59
N PRO A 281 1.09 -18.52 16.57
CA PRO A 281 1.38 -17.92 17.89
C PRO A 281 2.21 -16.64 17.79
N TYR A 282 3.08 -16.52 16.78
CA TYR A 282 3.90 -15.32 16.55
C TYR A 282 3.05 -14.14 16.07
N ASP A 283 2.05 -14.37 15.19
CA ASP A 283 1.11 -13.33 14.78
C ASP A 283 0.23 -12.85 15.94
N VAL A 284 -0.02 -13.71 16.94
CA VAL A 284 -0.72 -13.34 18.18
C VAL A 284 0.13 -12.43 19.06
N ILE A 285 1.43 -12.70 19.17
CA ILE A 285 2.37 -11.84 19.90
C ILE A 285 2.49 -10.47 19.21
N VAL A 286 2.73 -10.45 17.90
CA VAL A 286 2.81 -9.21 17.10
C VAL A 286 1.58 -8.34 17.31
N ASP A 287 0.39 -8.94 17.26
CA ASP A 287 -0.86 -8.22 17.46
C ASP A 287 -1.00 -7.68 18.89
N LYS A 288 -0.76 -8.54 19.90
CA LYS A 288 -0.87 -8.19 21.32
C LYS A 288 0.07 -7.05 21.72
N ASP A 289 1.29 -7.05 21.18
CA ASP A 289 2.32 -6.07 21.53
C ASP A 289 2.31 -4.84 20.60
N SER A 290 1.45 -4.84 19.57
CA SER A 290 1.27 -3.68 18.70
C SER A 290 0.57 -2.52 19.42
N PRO A 291 0.67 -1.27 18.91
CA PRO A 291 -0.03 -0.12 19.48
C PRO A 291 -1.56 -0.28 19.52
N ARG A 292 -2.13 -1.17 18.70
CA ARG A 292 -3.58 -1.42 18.62
C ARG A 292 -3.86 -2.93 18.51
N PRO A 293 -3.87 -3.64 19.64
CA PRO A 293 -4.22 -5.05 19.66
C PRO A 293 -5.63 -5.30 19.13
N GLY A 294 -5.80 -6.35 18.32
CA GLY A 294 -7.07 -6.73 17.70
C GLY A 294 -7.49 -5.89 16.48
N GLN A 295 -6.64 -4.95 16.02
CA GLN A 295 -6.86 -4.19 14.78
C GLN A 295 -5.83 -4.57 13.72
N GLN A 296 -6.14 -4.30 12.44
CA GLN A 296 -5.24 -4.50 11.32
C GLN A 296 -4.75 -5.96 11.18
N ALA A 297 -5.63 -6.95 11.44
CA ALA A 297 -5.26 -8.36 11.46
C ALA A 297 -4.64 -8.83 10.14
N PHE A 298 -5.25 -8.49 9.00
CA PHE A 298 -4.72 -8.84 7.68
C PHE A 298 -3.39 -8.14 7.38
N GLU A 299 -3.29 -6.84 7.68
CA GLU A 299 -2.05 -6.07 7.47
C GLU A 299 -0.88 -6.64 8.27
N LYS A 300 -1.10 -7.00 9.53
CA LYS A 300 -0.09 -7.61 10.42
C LYS A 300 0.47 -8.92 9.86
N MET A 301 -0.28 -9.63 9.02
CA MET A 301 0.14 -10.89 8.43
C MET A 301 0.91 -10.74 7.11
N ILE A 302 0.76 -9.62 6.41
CA ILE A 302 1.30 -9.45 5.04
C ILE A 302 2.26 -8.27 4.88
N ALA A 303 2.13 -7.22 5.66
CA ALA A 303 2.85 -5.97 5.42
C ALA A 303 4.31 -6.04 5.90
N GLY A 304 5.19 -5.31 5.21
CA GLY A 304 6.63 -5.32 5.41
C GLY A 304 7.07 -4.92 6.81
N LEU A 305 6.29 -4.10 7.52
CA LEU A 305 6.55 -3.73 8.92
C LEU A 305 6.63 -4.95 9.84
N TYR A 306 5.88 -6.01 9.57
CA TYR A 306 5.71 -7.15 10.47
C TYR A 306 6.50 -8.40 10.06
N LEU A 307 6.96 -8.49 8.80
CA LEU A 307 7.69 -9.67 8.33
C LEU A 307 9.00 -9.90 9.09
N GLY A 308 9.75 -8.80 9.35
CA GLY A 308 10.97 -8.83 10.16
C GLY A 308 10.72 -9.22 11.61
N GLU A 309 9.61 -8.75 12.18
CA GLU A 309 9.24 -9.04 13.57
C GLU A 309 8.81 -10.49 13.77
N LEU A 310 8.03 -11.05 12.84
CA LEU A 310 7.69 -12.48 12.83
C LEU A 310 8.94 -13.35 12.78
N PHE A 311 9.87 -13.00 11.89
CA PHE A 311 11.13 -13.70 11.77
C PHE A 311 11.94 -13.64 13.07
N ARG A 312 12.08 -12.44 13.67
CA ARG A 312 12.76 -12.24 14.95
C ARG A 312 12.14 -13.08 16.07
N LEU A 313 10.82 -13.05 16.22
CA LEU A 313 10.09 -13.79 17.25
C LEU A 313 10.30 -15.31 17.12
N VAL A 314 10.28 -15.84 15.91
CA VAL A 314 10.60 -17.26 15.66
C VAL A 314 12.03 -17.58 16.07
N LEU A 315 13.02 -16.75 15.72
CA LEU A 315 14.41 -17.00 16.11
C LEU A 315 14.62 -16.97 17.63
N VAL A 316 13.96 -16.05 18.33
CA VAL A 316 14.00 -16.00 19.80
C VAL A 316 13.37 -17.26 20.39
N ASP A 317 12.18 -17.66 19.92
CA ASP A 317 11.49 -18.87 20.38
C ASP A 317 12.32 -20.14 20.15
N LEU A 318 12.94 -20.27 18.97
CA LEU A 318 13.83 -21.41 18.67
C LEU A 318 15.05 -21.44 19.60
N HIS A 319 15.68 -20.31 19.89
CA HIS A 319 16.85 -20.25 20.78
C HIS A 319 16.49 -20.49 22.25
N GLU A 320 15.31 -20.04 22.70
CA GLU A 320 14.84 -20.23 24.07
C GLU A 320 14.30 -21.64 24.33
N ASN A 321 13.97 -22.38 23.28
CA ASN A 321 13.53 -23.76 23.40
C ASN A 321 14.74 -24.69 23.69
N PRO A 322 14.84 -25.31 24.88
CA PRO A 322 15.99 -26.11 25.28
C PRO A 322 16.17 -27.40 24.44
N LYS A 323 15.20 -27.75 23.58
CA LYS A 323 15.28 -28.91 22.69
C LYS A 323 15.91 -28.60 21.33
N VAL A 324 16.14 -27.32 21.03
CA VAL A 324 16.61 -26.85 19.73
C VAL A 324 18.00 -26.25 19.91
N LYS A 325 18.99 -26.73 19.17
CA LYS A 325 20.37 -26.24 19.26
C LYS A 325 20.65 -25.20 18.20
N ILE A 326 20.07 -24.01 18.38
CA ILE A 326 20.34 -22.83 17.54
C ILE A 326 21.02 -21.72 18.37
N PHE A 327 22.08 -21.13 17.81
CA PHE A 327 22.92 -20.11 18.44
C PHE A 327 23.45 -20.54 19.82
N GLU A 328 23.79 -21.83 19.98
CA GLU A 328 24.16 -22.43 21.26
C GLU A 328 25.34 -21.67 21.91
N GLY A 329 25.13 -21.19 23.14
CA GLY A 329 26.13 -20.44 23.91
C GLY A 329 26.39 -19.00 23.42
N GLN A 330 25.60 -18.46 22.49
CA GLN A 330 25.74 -17.09 21.99
C GLN A 330 24.74 -16.13 22.65
N ASP A 331 25.12 -14.84 22.73
CA ASP A 331 24.24 -13.79 23.22
C ASP A 331 23.29 -13.28 22.13
N ILE A 332 21.99 -13.47 22.32
CA ILE A 332 20.95 -13.03 21.39
C ILE A 332 20.33 -11.67 21.76
N ALA A 333 20.97 -10.84 22.59
CA ALA A 333 20.43 -9.55 23.02
C ALA A 333 19.94 -8.65 21.87
N ALA A 334 20.62 -8.66 20.72
CA ALA A 334 20.21 -7.93 19.53
C ALA A 334 18.85 -8.40 18.96
N LEU A 335 18.54 -9.69 19.07
CA LEU A 335 17.25 -10.27 18.67
C LEU A 335 16.15 -10.04 19.71
N ARG A 336 16.48 -9.68 20.96
CA ARG A 336 15.47 -9.44 22.01
C ARG A 336 14.76 -8.09 21.89
N LYS A 337 15.35 -7.15 21.15
CA LYS A 337 14.75 -5.83 20.90
C LYS A 337 13.62 -5.97 19.86
N PRO A 338 12.36 -5.65 20.20
CA PRO A 338 11.25 -5.66 19.23
C PRO A 338 11.54 -4.79 18.02
N TYR A 339 11.11 -5.24 16.84
CA TYR A 339 11.31 -4.56 15.56
C TYR A 339 12.79 -4.23 15.25
N SER A 340 13.74 -4.99 15.81
CA SER A 340 15.17 -4.85 15.45
C SER A 340 15.49 -5.35 14.06
N LEU A 341 14.60 -6.15 13.46
CA LEU A 341 14.68 -6.66 12.10
C LEU A 341 13.49 -6.14 11.30
N ASP A 342 13.76 -5.67 10.08
CA ASP A 342 12.74 -5.26 9.12
C ASP A 342 12.63 -6.26 7.94
N SER A 343 11.69 -6.03 7.02
CA SER A 343 11.54 -6.90 5.84
C SER A 343 12.76 -6.93 4.92
N SER A 344 13.63 -5.91 4.95
CA SER A 344 14.86 -5.92 4.15
C SER A 344 15.83 -6.99 4.64
N PHE A 345 15.83 -7.29 5.94
CA PHE A 345 16.65 -8.35 6.50
C PHE A 345 16.35 -9.71 5.85
N LEU A 346 15.05 -10.04 5.69
CA LEU A 346 14.61 -11.28 5.03
C LEU A 346 14.86 -11.25 3.53
N SER A 347 14.61 -10.09 2.90
CA SER A 347 14.89 -9.89 1.48
C SER A 347 16.35 -10.17 1.15
N ASP A 348 17.29 -9.70 1.96
CA ASP A 348 18.71 -9.96 1.78
C ASP A 348 19.05 -11.45 1.93
N ILE A 349 18.46 -12.13 2.93
CA ILE A 349 18.62 -13.58 3.12
C ILE A 349 18.15 -14.35 1.89
N GLU A 350 17.00 -14.00 1.32
CA GLU A 350 16.45 -14.66 0.14
C GLU A 350 17.21 -14.34 -1.15
N ASN A 351 17.86 -13.16 -1.22
CA ASN A 351 18.70 -12.77 -2.35
C ASN A 351 20.12 -13.33 -2.30
N ASP A 352 20.56 -13.88 -1.15
CA ASP A 352 21.88 -14.50 -1.02
C ASP A 352 22.07 -15.58 -2.11
N PRO A 353 22.99 -15.36 -3.06
CA PRO A 353 23.18 -16.22 -4.22
C PRO A 353 24.11 -17.40 -3.93
N PHE A 354 24.77 -17.43 -2.77
CA PHE A 354 25.82 -18.39 -2.48
C PHE A 354 25.25 -19.66 -1.84
N GLU A 355 25.72 -20.83 -2.30
CA GLU A 355 25.30 -22.14 -1.76
C GLU A 355 25.66 -22.32 -0.27
N ASN A 356 26.69 -21.62 0.22
CA ASN A 356 27.09 -21.62 1.62
C ASN A 356 26.44 -20.47 2.44
N LEU A 357 25.57 -19.67 1.83
CA LEU A 357 24.86 -18.55 2.46
C LEU A 357 25.81 -17.53 3.13
N GLN A 358 26.88 -17.15 2.40
CA GLN A 358 27.94 -16.31 2.93
C GLN A 358 27.45 -14.90 3.29
N GLU A 359 26.60 -14.29 2.46
CA GLU A 359 26.08 -12.94 2.73
C GLU A 359 25.16 -12.96 3.95
N THR A 360 24.35 -14.02 4.08
CA THR A 360 23.50 -14.26 5.25
C THR A 360 24.35 -14.42 6.51
N HIS A 361 25.41 -15.23 6.45
CA HIS A 361 26.36 -15.40 7.56
C HIS A 361 26.95 -14.05 7.99
N ASP A 362 27.47 -13.28 7.05
CA ASP A 362 28.10 -11.99 7.34
C ASP A 362 27.10 -10.98 7.88
N LYS A 363 25.85 -11.03 7.43
CA LYS A 363 24.76 -10.18 7.94
C LYS A 363 24.44 -10.50 9.41
N PHE A 364 24.27 -11.78 9.76
CA PHE A 364 24.08 -12.21 11.15
C PHE A 364 25.27 -11.83 12.04
N LEU A 365 26.50 -12.03 11.56
CA LEU A 365 27.71 -11.70 12.31
C LEU A 365 27.86 -10.18 12.51
N ASN A 366 27.63 -9.38 11.47
CA ASN A 366 27.87 -7.94 11.53
C ASN A 366 26.77 -7.19 12.28
N GLN A 367 25.51 -7.54 12.04
CA GLN A 367 24.35 -6.83 12.60
C GLN A 367 23.89 -7.40 13.94
N LEU A 368 23.92 -8.73 14.11
CA LEU A 368 23.41 -9.41 15.31
C LEU A 368 24.51 -9.96 16.23
N LYS A 369 25.77 -9.95 15.78
CA LYS A 369 26.91 -10.56 16.48
C LYS A 369 26.74 -12.07 16.70
N LEU A 370 25.96 -12.72 15.83
CA LEU A 370 25.71 -14.16 15.87
C LEU A 370 26.53 -14.84 14.78
N LYS A 371 27.32 -15.84 15.16
CA LYS A 371 28.05 -16.72 14.25
C LYS A 371 27.20 -17.95 13.97
N CYS A 372 26.60 -18.00 12.79
CA CYS A 372 25.75 -19.12 12.38
C CYS A 372 26.56 -20.24 11.73
N SER A 373 26.26 -21.47 12.11
CA SER A 373 26.65 -22.68 11.38
C SER A 373 25.83 -22.83 10.09
N ARG A 374 26.31 -23.66 9.15
CA ARG A 374 25.60 -23.90 7.89
C ARG A 374 24.15 -24.41 8.09
N PRO A 375 23.87 -25.39 8.97
CA PRO A 375 22.48 -25.82 9.20
C PRO A 375 21.57 -24.70 9.73
N GLU A 376 22.08 -23.82 10.59
CA GLU A 376 21.33 -22.67 11.08
C GLU A 376 21.05 -21.69 9.93
N LEU A 377 22.03 -21.42 9.07
CA LEU A 377 21.86 -20.58 7.88
C LEU A 377 20.76 -21.13 6.94
N GLU A 378 20.73 -22.45 6.74
CA GLU A 378 19.70 -23.11 5.94
C GLU A 378 18.30 -22.96 6.58
N LEU A 379 18.19 -23.12 7.91
CA LEU A 379 16.94 -22.91 8.62
C LEU A 379 16.45 -21.46 8.52
N VAL A 380 17.33 -20.48 8.77
CA VAL A 380 16.94 -19.06 8.70
C VAL A 380 16.55 -18.66 7.27
N ARG A 381 17.22 -19.20 6.25
CA ARG A 381 16.84 -19.02 4.85
C ARG A 381 15.44 -19.60 4.58
N ARG A 382 15.18 -20.82 5.05
CA ARG A 382 13.87 -21.46 4.88
C ARG A 382 12.75 -20.68 5.58
N LEU A 383 13.01 -20.17 6.77
CA LEU A 383 12.06 -19.33 7.51
C LEU A 383 11.72 -18.02 6.76
N ALA A 384 12.73 -17.34 6.21
CA ALA A 384 12.51 -16.13 5.40
C ALA A 384 11.63 -16.43 4.19
N GLU A 385 11.92 -17.52 3.46
CA GLU A 385 11.11 -17.97 2.32
C GLU A 385 9.66 -18.29 2.71
N LEU A 386 9.43 -18.92 3.86
CA LEU A 386 8.09 -19.24 4.36
C LEU A 386 7.28 -17.98 4.67
N ILE A 387 7.87 -17.03 5.40
CA ILE A 387 7.22 -15.76 5.75
C ILE A 387 6.91 -14.94 4.49
N GLY A 388 7.88 -14.79 3.58
CA GLY A 388 7.70 -14.08 2.32
C GLY A 388 6.67 -14.74 1.40
N THR A 389 6.65 -16.07 1.36
CA THR A 389 5.64 -16.84 0.59
C THR A 389 4.25 -16.68 1.18
N ARG A 390 4.10 -16.79 2.50
CA ARG A 390 2.82 -16.57 3.18
C ARG A 390 2.28 -15.16 2.90
N SER A 391 3.11 -14.14 3.07
CA SER A 391 2.74 -12.74 2.82
C SER A 391 2.23 -12.53 1.38
N ALA A 392 2.95 -13.01 0.37
CA ALA A 392 2.55 -12.88 -1.03
C ALA A 392 1.25 -13.64 -1.35
N ARG A 393 1.08 -14.86 -0.81
CA ARG A 393 -0.10 -15.69 -1.03
C ARG A 393 -1.35 -15.09 -0.39
N LEU A 394 -1.24 -14.59 0.84
CA LEU A 394 -2.34 -13.89 1.53
C LEU A 394 -2.67 -12.55 0.84
N SER A 395 -1.68 -11.81 0.36
CA SER A 395 -1.90 -10.56 -0.41
C SER A 395 -2.75 -10.80 -1.66
N ALA A 396 -2.49 -11.92 -2.37
CA ALA A 396 -3.29 -12.32 -3.53
C ALA A 396 -4.76 -12.62 -3.19
N CYS A 397 -5.08 -12.97 -1.93
CA CYS A 397 -6.48 -13.23 -1.54
C CYS A 397 -7.35 -11.97 -1.65
N GLY A 398 -6.83 -10.79 -1.31
CA GLY A 398 -7.57 -9.52 -1.42
C GLY A 398 -7.84 -9.13 -2.88
N VAL A 399 -6.82 -9.26 -3.73
CA VAL A 399 -6.96 -9.07 -5.19
C VAL A 399 -7.98 -10.03 -5.78
N ALA A 400 -7.86 -11.33 -5.49
CA ALA A 400 -8.80 -12.34 -5.97
C ALA A 400 -10.22 -12.10 -5.46
N ALA A 401 -10.39 -11.61 -4.23
CA ALA A 401 -11.70 -11.30 -3.67
C ALA A 401 -12.39 -10.17 -4.44
N VAL A 402 -11.68 -9.09 -4.76
CA VAL A 402 -12.23 -8.01 -5.59
C VAL A 402 -12.58 -8.52 -7.00
N CYS A 403 -11.69 -9.29 -7.64
CA CYS A 403 -11.98 -9.90 -8.95
C CYS A 403 -13.22 -10.80 -8.91
N LYS A 404 -13.37 -11.64 -7.87
CA LYS A 404 -14.56 -12.49 -7.66
C LYS A 404 -15.82 -11.66 -7.46
N LYS A 405 -15.77 -10.66 -6.57
CA LYS A 405 -16.91 -9.77 -6.27
C LYS A 405 -17.39 -9.02 -7.50
N LYS A 406 -16.47 -8.53 -8.34
CA LYS A 406 -16.79 -7.77 -9.55
C LYS A 406 -17.00 -8.63 -10.80
N GLY A 407 -16.74 -9.93 -10.71
CA GLY A 407 -16.84 -10.84 -11.84
C GLY A 407 -15.77 -10.61 -12.92
N TYR A 408 -14.64 -9.98 -12.59
CA TYR A 408 -13.56 -9.72 -13.53
C TYR A 408 -12.93 -11.04 -13.98
N LYS A 409 -12.99 -11.30 -15.30
CA LYS A 409 -12.35 -12.46 -15.94
C LYS A 409 -10.90 -12.16 -16.27
N THR A 410 -10.64 -10.93 -16.68
CA THR A 410 -9.32 -10.36 -16.83
C THR A 410 -9.23 -9.04 -16.07
N ALA A 411 -8.05 -8.73 -15.54
CA ALA A 411 -7.77 -7.46 -14.90
C ALA A 411 -6.28 -7.23 -14.80
N HIS A 412 -5.83 -6.00 -15.04
CA HIS A 412 -4.56 -5.58 -14.49
C HIS A 412 -4.78 -4.95 -13.11
N VAL A 413 -3.77 -5.09 -12.25
CA VAL A 413 -3.74 -4.60 -10.87
C VAL A 413 -2.46 -3.81 -10.66
N GLY A 414 -2.58 -2.50 -10.43
CA GLY A 414 -1.45 -1.61 -10.22
C GLY A 414 -1.05 -1.71 -8.76
N ALA A 415 0.14 -2.24 -8.50
CA ALA A 415 0.67 -2.38 -7.15
C ALA A 415 1.91 -1.52 -6.94
N ASP A 416 1.91 -0.77 -5.85
CA ASP A 416 3.09 -0.09 -5.32
C ASP A 416 3.42 -0.60 -3.91
N GLY A 417 4.53 -0.12 -3.35
CA GLY A 417 5.01 -0.44 -2.02
C GLY A 417 6.31 -1.24 -2.03
N SER A 418 7.07 -1.07 -0.95
CA SER A 418 8.41 -1.66 -0.83
C SER A 418 8.41 -3.19 -0.92
N VAL A 419 7.39 -3.87 -0.42
CA VAL A 419 7.31 -5.34 -0.46
C VAL A 419 7.09 -5.80 -1.90
N PHE A 420 6.10 -5.24 -2.60
CA PHE A 420 5.84 -5.62 -3.99
C PHE A 420 7.02 -5.31 -4.92
N ASN A 421 7.65 -4.15 -4.75
CA ASN A 421 8.71 -3.70 -5.65
C ASN A 421 10.07 -4.33 -5.38
N LYS A 422 10.39 -4.62 -4.11
CA LYS A 422 11.76 -5.00 -3.69
C LYS A 422 11.87 -6.39 -3.10
N TYR A 423 10.80 -6.95 -2.53
CA TYR A 423 10.88 -8.25 -1.86
C TYR A 423 11.03 -9.38 -2.90
N PRO A 424 12.04 -10.26 -2.76
CA PRO A 424 12.34 -11.27 -3.76
C PRO A 424 11.20 -12.26 -3.94
N HIS A 425 10.95 -12.62 -5.19
CA HIS A 425 9.92 -13.60 -5.60
C HIS A 425 8.48 -13.23 -5.24
N PHE A 426 8.20 -12.08 -4.63
CA PHE A 426 6.86 -11.67 -4.19
C PHE A 426 5.84 -11.70 -5.33
N LYS A 427 6.19 -11.09 -6.48
CA LYS A 427 5.35 -11.07 -7.69
C LYS A 427 5.03 -12.48 -8.20
N ALA A 428 6.03 -13.35 -8.27
CA ALA A 428 5.86 -14.73 -8.75
C ALA A 428 5.01 -15.58 -7.80
N ARG A 429 5.21 -15.42 -6.48
CA ARG A 429 4.41 -16.10 -5.44
C ARG A 429 2.95 -15.63 -5.46
N GLY A 430 2.73 -14.33 -5.63
CA GLY A 430 1.39 -13.74 -5.78
C GLY A 430 0.66 -14.22 -7.03
N ALA A 431 1.33 -14.23 -8.19
CA ALA A 431 0.76 -14.76 -9.43
C ALA A 431 0.39 -16.26 -9.31
N GLN A 432 1.26 -17.06 -8.71
CA GLN A 432 0.98 -18.48 -8.43
C GLN A 432 -0.22 -18.65 -7.49
N ALA A 433 -0.35 -17.81 -6.46
CA ALA A 433 -1.51 -17.82 -5.57
C ALA A 433 -2.81 -17.44 -6.29
N LEU A 434 -2.79 -16.41 -7.14
CA LEU A 434 -3.96 -16.02 -7.94
C LEU A 434 -4.43 -17.15 -8.86
N LYS A 435 -3.49 -17.82 -9.53
CA LYS A 435 -3.76 -19.02 -10.35
C LYS A 435 -4.48 -20.09 -9.54
N GLU A 436 -4.01 -20.38 -8.34
CA GLU A 436 -4.61 -21.39 -7.45
C GLU A 436 -6.00 -20.98 -6.94
N ILE A 437 -6.20 -19.70 -6.61
CA ILE A 437 -7.47 -19.20 -6.07
C ILE A 437 -8.56 -19.15 -7.13
N LEU A 438 -8.20 -18.76 -8.36
CA LEU A 438 -9.13 -18.47 -9.46
C LEU A 438 -9.22 -19.61 -10.49
N ASP A 439 -8.57 -20.76 -10.21
CA ASP A 439 -8.65 -21.98 -11.01
C ASP A 439 -8.30 -21.80 -12.49
N TRP A 440 -7.23 -21.07 -12.77
CA TRP A 440 -6.83 -20.84 -14.16
C TRP A 440 -6.15 -22.06 -14.77
N GLU A 441 -6.74 -22.55 -15.86
CA GLU A 441 -6.16 -23.59 -16.71
C GLU A 441 -5.32 -23.00 -17.85
N THR A 442 -5.74 -21.85 -18.39
CA THR A 442 -5.11 -21.15 -19.51
C THR A 442 -5.02 -19.64 -19.24
N GLY A 443 -4.10 -18.98 -19.93
CA GLY A 443 -3.95 -17.52 -19.90
C GLY A 443 -5.06 -16.78 -20.64
N ARG A 444 -5.06 -15.44 -20.56
CA ARG A 444 -6.12 -14.55 -21.09
C ARG A 444 -6.49 -14.76 -22.55
N ASP A 445 -5.54 -15.23 -23.37
CA ASP A 445 -5.72 -15.46 -24.81
C ASP A 445 -5.71 -16.96 -25.19
N GLY A 446 -5.93 -17.86 -24.23
CA GLY A 446 -5.69 -19.30 -24.41
C GLY A 446 -4.21 -19.68 -24.50
N LYS A 447 -3.30 -18.73 -24.28
CA LYS A 447 -1.85 -18.94 -24.19
C LYS A 447 -1.47 -19.63 -22.86
N PRO A 448 -0.27 -20.23 -22.77
CA PRO A 448 0.24 -20.73 -21.50
C PRO A 448 0.33 -19.62 -20.45
N LEU A 449 0.00 -19.96 -19.20
CA LEU A 449 0.10 -19.06 -18.04
C LEU A 449 1.53 -18.52 -17.84
N GLY A 450 1.63 -17.35 -17.22
CA GLY A 450 2.85 -16.58 -17.04
C GLY A 450 3.26 -15.74 -18.26
N ARG A 451 4.39 -15.02 -18.13
CA ARG A 451 4.96 -14.14 -19.18
C ARG A 451 4.03 -13.04 -19.72
N GLY A 452 3.18 -12.45 -18.88
CA GLY A 452 2.27 -11.41 -19.39
C GLY A 452 0.94 -11.96 -19.93
N HIS A 453 0.57 -13.19 -19.57
CA HIS A 453 -0.62 -13.86 -20.07
C HIS A 453 -1.55 -14.36 -18.97
N ASP A 454 -1.24 -14.10 -17.71
CA ASP A 454 -2.15 -14.48 -16.63
C ASP A 454 -3.44 -13.65 -16.75
N PRO A 455 -4.64 -14.23 -16.52
CA PRO A 455 -5.88 -13.48 -16.61
C PRO A 455 -5.93 -12.26 -15.70
N VAL A 456 -5.38 -12.37 -14.48
CA VAL A 456 -5.19 -11.24 -13.58
C VAL A 456 -3.70 -11.03 -13.31
N GLU A 457 -3.20 -9.85 -13.69
CA GLU A 457 -1.77 -9.52 -13.57
C GLU A 457 -1.55 -8.39 -12.57
N ILE A 458 -0.66 -8.62 -11.59
CA ILE A 458 -0.22 -7.57 -10.67
C ILE A 458 1.05 -6.93 -11.23
N LEU A 459 0.93 -5.68 -11.64
CA LEU A 459 1.94 -4.88 -12.34
C LEU A 459 2.46 -3.76 -11.42
N PRO A 460 3.70 -3.26 -11.62
CA PRO A 460 4.13 -2.00 -11.01
C PRO A 460 3.13 -0.88 -11.33
N ALA A 461 2.72 -0.15 -10.31
CA ALA A 461 1.88 1.01 -10.50
C ALA A 461 2.67 2.25 -10.94
N GLU A 462 1.92 3.21 -11.47
CA GLU A 462 2.37 4.59 -11.62
C GLU A 462 2.35 5.33 -10.27
N ASP A 463 2.88 6.55 -10.24
CA ASP A 463 2.90 7.37 -9.03
C ASP A 463 1.49 7.79 -8.58
N GLY A 464 0.90 6.99 -7.69
CA GLY A 464 -0.46 7.22 -7.18
C GLY A 464 -0.60 8.51 -6.38
N SER A 465 0.35 8.79 -5.49
CA SER A 465 0.30 9.94 -4.59
C SER A 465 0.61 11.29 -5.28
N GLY A 466 1.32 11.28 -6.40
CA GLY A 466 1.57 12.45 -7.24
C GLY A 466 0.58 12.51 -8.42
N VAL A 467 0.87 11.75 -9.47
CA VAL A 467 0.09 11.71 -10.72
C VAL A 467 -1.38 11.37 -10.47
N GLY A 468 -1.64 10.38 -9.62
CA GLY A 468 -3.01 9.99 -9.29
C GLY A 468 -3.81 11.10 -8.62
N ALA A 469 -3.18 11.89 -7.73
CA ALA A 469 -3.83 13.03 -7.09
C ALA A 469 -4.19 14.14 -8.07
N ALA A 470 -3.27 14.47 -8.97
CA ALA A 470 -3.50 15.42 -10.05
C ALA A 470 -4.61 14.96 -11.01
N LEU A 471 -4.61 13.68 -11.41
CA LEU A 471 -5.66 13.12 -12.27
C LEU A 471 -7.02 13.11 -11.58
N ILE A 472 -7.09 12.80 -10.29
CA ILE A 472 -8.35 12.87 -9.54
C ILE A 472 -8.85 14.31 -9.45
N ALA A 473 -7.95 15.29 -9.26
CA ALA A 473 -8.31 16.71 -9.34
C ALA A 473 -8.85 17.07 -10.73
N ALA A 474 -8.21 16.61 -11.81
CA ALA A 474 -8.65 16.83 -13.20
C ALA A 474 -10.05 16.24 -13.47
N LEU A 475 -10.26 14.98 -13.08
CA LEU A 475 -11.56 14.30 -13.21
C LEU A 475 -12.66 14.99 -12.42
N THR A 476 -12.34 15.41 -11.19
CA THR A 476 -13.27 16.14 -10.33
C THR A 476 -13.69 17.44 -10.97
N LEU A 477 -12.71 18.23 -11.43
CA LEU A 477 -12.95 19.53 -12.03
C LEU A 477 -13.80 19.42 -13.30
N LYS A 478 -13.45 18.49 -14.20
CA LYS A 478 -14.23 18.22 -15.42
C LYS A 478 -15.68 17.88 -15.08
N ARG A 479 -15.90 17.02 -14.09
CA ARG A 479 -17.24 16.63 -13.63
C ARG A 479 -18.05 17.82 -13.12
N VAL A 480 -17.42 18.74 -12.39
CA VAL A 480 -18.06 19.99 -11.92
C VAL A 480 -18.44 20.88 -13.10
N GLN A 481 -17.55 21.04 -14.08
CA GLN A 481 -17.78 21.84 -15.29
C GLN A 481 -18.91 21.28 -16.16
N GLU A 482 -19.06 19.95 -16.19
CA GLU A 482 -20.18 19.25 -16.85
C GLU A 482 -21.50 19.31 -16.05
N GLY A 483 -21.49 19.94 -14.86
CA GLY A 483 -22.67 20.17 -14.02
C GLY A 483 -22.97 19.07 -13.01
N ASN A 484 -22.15 18.02 -12.94
CA ASN A 484 -22.28 16.97 -11.94
C ASN A 484 -21.53 17.38 -10.66
N LYS A 485 -22.28 17.90 -9.67
CA LYS A 485 -21.75 18.44 -8.42
C LYS A 485 -21.85 17.48 -7.22
N TYR A 486 -22.22 16.21 -7.43
CA TYR A 486 -22.38 15.25 -6.32
C TYR A 486 -21.09 15.08 -5.50
N GLY A 487 -21.18 15.01 -4.17
CA GLY A 487 -19.99 14.74 -3.34
C GLY A 487 -18.92 15.83 -3.40
N ILE A 488 -19.31 17.09 -3.63
CA ILE A 488 -18.43 18.26 -3.59
C ILE A 488 -19.06 19.31 -2.67
N ARG A 489 -18.28 19.87 -1.75
CA ARG A 489 -18.75 20.90 -0.82
C ARG A 489 -18.74 22.30 -1.44
N ASP A 490 -17.68 22.67 -2.15
CA ASP A 490 -17.51 23.99 -2.76
C ASP A 490 -17.32 23.92 -4.30
N PRO A 491 -18.37 23.56 -5.06
CA PRO A 491 -18.26 23.40 -6.51
C PRO A 491 -18.04 24.73 -7.24
N ASP A 492 -18.59 25.83 -6.71
CA ASP A 492 -18.47 27.15 -7.35
C ASP A 492 -17.06 27.72 -7.14
N GLY A 493 -16.43 27.47 -5.98
CA GLY A 493 -15.02 27.79 -5.76
C GLY A 493 -14.06 27.03 -6.68
N MET A 494 -14.36 25.76 -6.99
CA MET A 494 -13.59 24.97 -7.96
C MET A 494 -13.72 25.48 -9.40
N ILE A 495 -14.92 25.92 -9.82
CA ILE A 495 -15.10 26.52 -11.14
C ILE A 495 -14.38 27.87 -11.21
N ALA A 496 -14.53 28.71 -10.18
CA ALA A 496 -13.92 30.04 -10.15
C ALA A 496 -12.40 30.00 -10.28
N SER A 497 -11.74 28.92 -9.84
CA SER A 497 -10.30 28.70 -10.06
C SER A 497 -9.89 28.41 -11.51
N THR A 498 -10.83 28.20 -12.44
CA THR A 498 -10.53 27.79 -13.83
C THR A 498 -10.94 28.76 -14.92
N VAL A 499 -11.66 29.84 -14.57
CA VAL A 499 -12.36 30.71 -15.54
C VAL A 499 -11.57 31.99 -15.87
N GLY A 500 -10.33 32.15 -15.41
CA GLY A 500 -9.46 33.25 -15.86
C GLY A 500 -8.80 32.99 -17.21
N GLY A 501 -8.64 31.71 -17.59
CA GLY A 501 -7.93 31.29 -18.80
C GLY A 501 -8.74 31.46 -20.08
N LYS A 502 -8.80 32.69 -20.59
CA LYS A 502 -9.17 32.98 -21.98
C LYS A 502 -8.23 33.98 -22.63
#